data_AF-A0A5C9E172-F1
#
_entry.id   AF-A0A5C9E172-F1
#
_cell.length_a   1.000
_cell.length_b   1.000
_cell.length_c   1.000
_cell.angle_alpha   90.00
_cell.angle_beta   90.00
_cell.angle_gamma   90.00
#
_symmetry.space_group_name_H-M   'P 1'
#
loop_
_entity.id
_entity.type
_entity.pdbx_description
1 polymer ?
#
loop_
_entity_poly.entity_id
_entity_poly.type
_entity_poly.pdbx_seq_one_letter_code
_entity_poly.pdbx_strand_id
1 'polypeptide(L)'
;MSSIWNKVWKNTPKIDCNLCGMMTCANFARCVVEGELSVSACPVLSTPKFDSELQEITKVTTSSRAPPQRTASTIPEGGILLTRPCRDTNERVMAELRVANGLEPGERIRFSVFDSGLLCELVDFVKERFEALKCSKDLGYGRADTGDMSITILHDGRINMRRVLDKEAVIELFNVLERAISGALICNCCGADILSVLTGLIEPGKALTHTVLDAGTNFSFDIDEIPSFTLDNIRELSGHHAETLIERVTSAYSLLDLAVNDFQKESDIDQHLPTVIQLQSSIVSDMVKPENYGNELGFLICLSCLKLIENALLGLQLVQNELEDDSLSGPIQSLLDQANIGELLGDIPEDLELLWIYAQLNRLKIVRSLMNPFFSGA
;
A
#
# COMPACT_ATOMS: atom_id res chain seq x y z
N MET A 1 -6.35 -16.54 17.37
CA MET A 1 -6.80 -17.14 16.08
C MET A 1 -6.50 -16.14 14.99
N SER A 2 -5.77 -16.54 13.95
CA SER A 2 -5.54 -15.67 12.77
C SER A 2 -6.87 -15.39 12.07
N SER A 3 -7.12 -14.13 11.68
CA SER A 3 -8.32 -13.74 10.94
C SER A 3 -8.41 -14.49 9.60
N ILE A 4 -9.64 -14.68 9.09
CA ILE A 4 -9.87 -15.33 7.78
C ILE A 4 -9.08 -14.60 6.69
N TRP A 5 -9.13 -13.27 6.69
CA TRP A 5 -8.34 -12.43 5.78
C TRP A 5 -6.85 -12.76 5.80
N ASN A 6 -6.23 -12.83 6.98
CA ASN A 6 -4.81 -13.16 7.10
C ASN A 6 -4.48 -14.54 6.53
N LYS A 7 -5.36 -15.53 6.74
CA LYS A 7 -5.17 -16.87 6.18
C LYS A 7 -5.23 -16.84 4.64
N VAL A 8 -6.18 -16.11 4.07
CA VAL A 8 -6.27 -15.98 2.61
C VAL A 8 -5.06 -15.24 2.06
N TRP A 9 -4.73 -14.06 2.60
CA TRP A 9 -3.61 -13.25 2.15
C TRP A 9 -2.27 -13.98 2.22
N LYS A 10 -2.00 -14.73 3.30
CA LYS A 10 -0.75 -15.49 3.46
C LYS A 10 -0.54 -16.55 2.38
N ASN A 11 -1.64 -17.09 1.84
CA ASN A 11 -1.65 -18.09 0.77
C ASN A 11 -1.84 -17.44 -0.61
N THR A 12 -1.75 -16.12 -0.75
CA THR A 12 -1.66 -15.51 -2.08
C THR A 12 -0.22 -15.61 -2.61
N PRO A 13 -0.01 -15.50 -3.94
CA PRO A 13 1.33 -15.50 -4.52
C PRO A 13 2.21 -14.31 -4.09
N LYS A 14 1.60 -13.22 -3.55
CA LYS A 14 2.26 -11.96 -3.17
C LYS A 14 3.08 -11.36 -4.31
N ILE A 15 2.54 -11.48 -5.53
CA ILE A 15 3.17 -10.94 -6.72
C ILE A 15 2.68 -9.52 -7.01
N ASP A 16 1.46 -9.14 -6.65
CA ASP A 16 0.93 -7.81 -6.99
C ASP A 16 1.06 -7.51 -8.50
N CYS A 17 0.75 -8.53 -9.32
CA CYS A 17 0.90 -8.50 -10.78
C CYS A 17 -0.30 -7.88 -11.50
N ASN A 18 -1.41 -7.58 -10.82
CA ASN A 18 -2.65 -7.08 -11.43
C ASN A 18 -3.26 -7.96 -12.55
N LEU A 19 -2.87 -9.23 -12.70
CA LEU A 19 -3.49 -10.10 -13.72
C LEU A 19 -4.95 -10.47 -13.43
N CYS A 20 -5.39 -10.28 -12.18
CA CYS A 20 -6.77 -10.51 -11.76
C CYS A 20 -7.60 -9.22 -11.64
N GLY A 21 -7.09 -8.09 -12.15
CA GLY A 21 -7.72 -6.77 -12.01
C GLY A 21 -7.61 -6.14 -10.62
N MET A 22 -6.84 -6.75 -9.72
CA MET A 22 -6.58 -6.26 -8.35
C MET A 22 -5.12 -5.81 -8.27
N MET A 23 -4.88 -4.55 -7.88
CA MET A 23 -3.53 -3.97 -7.85
C MET A 23 -2.55 -4.76 -6.96
N THR A 24 -3.03 -5.26 -5.83
CA THR A 24 -2.24 -6.05 -4.89
C THR A 24 -2.92 -7.39 -4.57
N CYS A 25 -2.13 -8.38 -4.21
CA CYS A 25 -2.60 -9.65 -3.68
C CYS A 25 -3.34 -9.46 -2.34
N ALA A 26 -3.02 -8.42 -1.56
CA ALA A 26 -3.77 -8.04 -0.37
C ALA A 26 -5.19 -7.55 -0.72
N ASN A 27 -5.32 -6.74 -1.76
CA ASN A 27 -6.60 -6.31 -2.32
C ASN A 27 -7.42 -7.52 -2.84
N PHE A 28 -6.80 -8.41 -3.64
CA PHE A 28 -7.41 -9.68 -4.07
C PHE A 28 -7.94 -10.51 -2.88
N ALA A 29 -7.12 -10.71 -1.85
CA ALA A 29 -7.50 -11.50 -0.68
C ALA A 29 -8.72 -10.92 0.05
N ARG A 30 -8.85 -9.59 0.14
CA ARG A 30 -10.02 -8.92 0.72
C ARG A 30 -11.28 -9.17 -0.11
N CYS A 31 -11.20 -8.97 -1.42
CA CYS A 31 -12.33 -9.17 -2.33
C CYS A 31 -12.82 -10.63 -2.33
N VAL A 32 -11.90 -11.59 -2.23
CA VAL A 32 -12.23 -13.02 -2.07
C VAL A 32 -12.95 -13.29 -0.75
N VAL A 33 -12.50 -12.69 0.36
CA VAL A 33 -13.13 -12.88 1.69
C VAL A 33 -14.52 -12.26 1.76
N GLU A 34 -14.74 -11.11 1.12
CA GLU A 34 -16.07 -10.50 1.01
C GLU A 34 -16.96 -11.17 -0.05
N GLY A 35 -16.43 -12.12 -0.82
CA GLY A 35 -17.16 -12.88 -1.84
C GLY A 35 -17.44 -12.10 -3.13
N GLU A 36 -16.71 -11.02 -3.38
CA GLU A 36 -16.82 -10.23 -4.61
C GLU A 36 -16.02 -10.79 -5.77
N LEU A 37 -14.99 -11.57 -5.45
CA LEU A 37 -14.12 -12.19 -6.43
C LEU A 37 -13.95 -13.68 -6.13
N SER A 38 -13.94 -14.51 -7.17
CA SER A 38 -13.65 -15.94 -7.01
C SER A 38 -12.15 -16.17 -6.87
N VAL A 39 -11.76 -17.23 -6.17
CA VAL A 39 -10.34 -17.63 -6.05
C VAL A 39 -9.72 -17.90 -7.42
N SER A 40 -10.53 -18.44 -8.35
CA SER A 40 -10.13 -18.74 -9.73
C SER A 40 -9.87 -17.51 -10.59
N ALA A 41 -10.19 -16.31 -10.13
CA ALA A 41 -9.89 -15.08 -10.86
C ALA A 41 -8.39 -14.77 -10.90
N CYS A 42 -7.59 -15.35 -10.01
CA CYS A 42 -6.13 -15.23 -10.05
C CYS A 42 -5.53 -16.34 -10.95
N PRO A 43 -5.03 -16.01 -12.15
CA PRO A 43 -4.45 -17.01 -13.05
C PRO A 43 -3.17 -17.65 -12.47
N VAL A 44 -2.41 -16.90 -11.68
CA VAL A 44 -1.16 -17.44 -11.09
C VAL A 44 -1.45 -18.53 -10.05
N LEU A 45 -2.55 -18.41 -9.29
CA LEU A 45 -2.97 -19.44 -8.33
C LEU A 45 -3.36 -20.76 -9.00
N SER A 46 -3.68 -20.77 -10.30
CA SER A 46 -3.96 -22.01 -11.05
C SER A 46 -2.70 -22.72 -11.55
N THR A 47 -1.51 -22.19 -11.31
CA THR A 47 -0.26 -22.88 -11.65
C THR A 47 0.07 -23.96 -10.61
N PRO A 48 0.71 -25.08 -11.00
CA PRO A 48 1.08 -26.16 -10.07
C PRO A 48 1.95 -25.70 -8.89
N LYS A 49 2.71 -24.60 -9.09
CA LYS A 49 3.54 -23.96 -8.04
C LYS A 49 2.74 -23.50 -6.83
N PHE A 50 1.43 -23.23 -7.00
CA PHE A 50 0.54 -22.69 -5.96
C PHE A 50 -0.66 -23.60 -5.65
N ASP A 51 -0.61 -24.90 -6.02
CA ASP A 51 -1.71 -25.84 -5.78
C ASP A 51 -2.09 -25.94 -4.30
N SER A 52 -1.08 -25.91 -3.40
CA SER A 52 -1.30 -26.04 -1.96
C SER A 52 -2.01 -24.81 -1.37
N GLU A 53 -1.59 -23.64 -1.83
CA GLU A 53 -2.12 -22.33 -1.49
C GLU A 53 -3.56 -22.18 -1.98
N LEU A 54 -3.83 -22.59 -3.23
CA LEU A 54 -5.17 -22.59 -3.81
C LEU A 54 -6.14 -23.46 -3.00
N GLN A 55 -5.71 -24.66 -2.60
CA GLN A 55 -6.52 -25.56 -1.77
C GLN A 55 -6.82 -24.95 -0.39
N GLU A 56 -5.83 -24.33 0.26
CA GLU A 56 -6.02 -23.71 1.57
C GLU A 56 -6.92 -22.46 1.49
N ILE A 57 -6.77 -21.60 0.47
CA ILE A 57 -7.69 -20.47 0.25
C ILE A 57 -9.11 -21.00 0.06
N THR A 58 -9.30 -21.97 -0.83
CA THR A 58 -10.62 -22.55 -1.15
C THR A 58 -11.29 -23.16 0.08
N LYS A 59 -10.53 -23.91 0.88
CA LYS A 59 -11.00 -24.50 2.14
C LYS A 59 -11.41 -23.43 3.15
N VAL A 60 -10.60 -22.36 3.30
CA VAL A 60 -10.88 -21.27 4.23
C VAL A 60 -12.13 -20.50 3.79
N THR A 61 -12.28 -20.18 2.51
CA THR A 61 -13.42 -19.39 2.01
C THR A 61 -14.73 -20.17 2.03
N THR A 62 -14.71 -21.46 1.69
CA THR A 62 -15.91 -22.33 1.72
C THR A 62 -16.38 -22.67 3.13
N SER A 63 -15.47 -22.78 4.09
CA SER A 63 -15.80 -23.14 5.48
C SER A 63 -16.18 -21.94 6.35
N SER A 64 -16.01 -20.72 5.84
CA SER A 64 -16.18 -19.51 6.63
C SER A 64 -17.63 -19.07 6.70
N ARG A 65 -18.11 -18.79 7.91
CA ARG A 65 -19.37 -18.04 8.09
C ARG A 65 -19.14 -16.59 7.66
N ALA A 66 -20.17 -15.98 7.08
CA ALA A 66 -20.15 -14.56 6.77
C ALA A 66 -19.69 -13.77 8.02
N PRO A 67 -18.70 -12.87 7.88
CA PRO A 67 -18.26 -12.07 9.00
C PRO A 67 -19.44 -11.26 9.57
N PRO A 68 -19.50 -11.06 10.90
CA PRO A 68 -20.53 -10.22 11.49
C PRO A 68 -20.46 -8.83 10.85
N GLN A 69 -21.62 -8.29 10.46
CA GLN A 69 -21.70 -6.94 9.92
C GLN A 69 -21.27 -5.95 11.00
N ARG A 70 -20.22 -5.20 10.71
CA ARG A 70 -19.74 -4.08 11.54
C ARG A 70 -20.14 -2.78 10.87
N THR A 71 -20.40 -1.77 11.68
CA THR A 71 -20.70 -0.43 11.20
C THR A 71 -19.64 0.56 11.64
N ALA A 72 -19.43 1.61 10.83
CA ALA A 72 -18.57 2.72 11.14
C ALA A 72 -19.02 3.37 12.44
N SER A 73 -18.06 3.59 13.34
CA SER A 73 -18.32 4.22 14.63
C SER A 73 -18.40 5.74 14.47
N THR A 74 -19.10 6.40 15.39
CA THR A 74 -19.04 7.87 15.50
C THR A 74 -17.62 8.31 15.86
N ILE A 75 -17.09 9.28 15.11
CA ILE A 75 -15.83 9.93 15.42
C ILE A 75 -16.08 10.94 16.54
N PRO A 76 -15.25 10.98 17.61
CA PRO A 76 -15.37 11.99 18.67
C PRO A 76 -15.26 13.41 18.10
N GLU A 77 -15.92 14.37 18.73
CA GLU A 77 -15.76 15.79 18.39
C GLU A 77 -14.28 16.20 18.57
N GLY A 78 -13.66 16.71 17.50
CA GLY A 78 -12.21 17.00 17.47
C GLY A 78 -11.31 15.78 17.25
N GLY A 79 -11.86 14.63 16.83
CA GLY A 79 -11.12 13.43 16.41
C GLY A 79 -10.50 12.60 17.54
N ILE A 80 -10.27 13.21 18.72
CA ILE A 80 -9.51 12.62 19.82
C ILE A 80 -10.40 12.45 21.06
N LEU A 81 -10.50 11.22 21.54
CA LEU A 81 -11.15 10.89 22.80
C LEU A 81 -10.11 10.87 23.94
N LEU A 82 -10.26 11.78 24.90
CA LEU A 82 -9.47 11.79 26.14
C LEU A 82 -10.22 11.10 27.27
N THR A 83 -9.62 10.08 27.88
CA THR A 83 -10.18 9.35 29.02
C THR A 83 -9.21 9.33 30.21
N ARG A 84 -9.76 9.35 31.42
CA ARG A 84 -9.00 9.18 32.66
C ARG A 84 -9.23 7.78 33.21
N PRO A 85 -8.22 6.89 33.21
CA PRO A 85 -8.38 5.57 33.82
C PRO A 85 -8.48 5.68 35.35
N CYS A 86 -9.42 4.96 35.96
CA CYS A 86 -9.77 5.07 37.39
C CYS A 86 -8.65 4.71 38.39
N ARG A 87 -7.47 4.28 37.93
CA ARG A 87 -6.38 3.73 38.78
C ARG A 87 -4.98 4.30 38.50
N ASP A 88 -4.79 5.16 37.51
CA ASP A 88 -3.50 5.85 37.32
C ASP A 88 -3.42 7.11 38.20
N THR A 89 -2.21 7.66 38.35
CA THR A 89 -2.00 8.95 39.02
C THR A 89 -2.90 10.03 38.42
N ASN A 90 -3.41 10.95 39.25
CA ASN A 90 -4.39 12.00 38.86
C ASN A 90 -4.00 12.87 37.64
N GLU A 91 -2.74 12.79 37.20
CA GLU A 91 -2.14 13.64 36.17
C GLU A 91 -2.04 12.96 34.80
N ARG A 92 -2.27 11.63 34.70
CA ARG A 92 -2.09 10.89 33.44
C ARG A 92 -3.42 10.61 32.74
N VAL A 93 -3.48 10.88 31.44
CA VAL A 93 -4.65 10.58 30.59
C VAL A 93 -4.33 9.49 29.56
N MET A 94 -5.39 8.86 29.08
CA MET A 94 -5.38 8.06 27.86
C MET A 94 -5.98 8.88 26.74
N ALA A 95 -5.40 8.80 25.55
CA ALA A 95 -5.92 9.44 24.35
C ALA A 95 -6.16 8.38 23.27
N GLU A 96 -7.28 8.47 22.56
CA GLU A 96 -7.63 7.60 21.45
C GLU A 96 -7.97 8.45 20.22
N LEU A 97 -7.29 8.21 19.11
CA LEU A 97 -7.65 8.70 17.78
C LEU A 97 -8.26 7.55 16.98
N ARG A 98 -9.30 7.85 16.21
CA ARG A 98 -9.89 6.91 15.25
C ARG A 98 -9.72 7.47 13.85
N VAL A 99 -8.84 6.85 13.07
CA VAL A 99 -8.60 7.25 11.69
C VAL A 99 -9.79 6.87 10.83
N ALA A 100 -10.39 7.87 10.18
CA ALA A 100 -11.51 7.67 9.27
C ALA A 100 -11.02 7.20 7.89
N ASN A 101 -11.74 6.27 7.26
CA ASN A 101 -11.52 5.84 5.87
C ASN A 101 -12.62 6.35 4.92
N GLY A 102 -13.23 7.49 5.27
CA GLY A 102 -14.32 8.15 4.55
C GLY A 102 -15.67 7.45 4.64
N LEU A 103 -15.91 6.66 5.70
CA LEU A 103 -17.23 6.10 5.99
C LEU A 103 -17.99 6.96 6.98
N GLU A 104 -19.26 7.18 6.67
CA GLU A 104 -20.19 7.87 7.56
C GLU A 104 -20.62 6.97 8.73
N PRO A 105 -20.88 7.53 9.93
CA PRO A 105 -21.32 6.75 11.08
C PRO A 105 -22.55 5.87 10.76
N GLY A 106 -22.45 4.58 11.08
CA GLY A 106 -23.51 3.60 10.80
C GLY A 106 -23.37 2.87 9.47
N GLU A 107 -22.53 3.32 8.54
CA GLU A 107 -22.27 2.60 7.29
C GLU A 107 -21.56 1.27 7.52
N ARG A 108 -21.81 0.30 6.63
CA ARG A 108 -21.20 -1.03 6.75
C ARG A 108 -19.69 -0.96 6.47
N ILE A 109 -18.90 -1.41 7.44
CA ILE A 109 -17.48 -1.69 7.27
C ILE A 109 -17.34 -3.04 6.58
N ARG A 110 -16.72 -3.05 5.40
CA ARG A 110 -16.40 -4.25 4.62
C ARG A 110 -14.97 -4.72 4.85
N PHE A 111 -14.04 -3.79 5.02
CA PHE A 111 -12.62 -4.08 5.22
C PHE A 111 -12.11 -3.44 6.51
N SER A 112 -10.94 -3.87 6.98
CA SER A 112 -10.22 -3.11 8.01
C SER A 112 -9.89 -1.70 7.52
N VAL A 113 -9.58 -0.78 8.44
CA VAL A 113 -9.19 0.59 8.07
C VAL A 113 -7.82 0.59 7.41
N PHE A 114 -6.87 -0.21 7.92
CA PHE A 114 -5.50 -0.27 7.39
C PHE A 114 -5.14 -1.61 6.76
N ASP A 115 -4.33 -1.57 5.70
CA ASP A 115 -3.52 -2.69 5.22
C ASP A 115 -2.40 -2.94 6.23
N SER A 116 -2.35 -4.13 6.82
CA SER A 116 -1.38 -4.41 7.90
C SER A 116 0.06 -4.53 7.39
N GLY A 117 0.26 -4.91 6.13
CA GLY A 117 1.58 -4.99 5.52
C GLY A 117 2.17 -3.61 5.30
N LEU A 118 1.40 -2.76 4.63
CA LEU A 118 1.76 -1.38 4.32
C LEU A 118 1.80 -0.52 5.58
N LEU A 119 0.89 -0.71 6.54
CA LEU A 119 0.90 -0.03 7.83
C LEU A 119 2.25 -0.22 8.54
N CYS A 120 2.72 -1.46 8.66
CA CYS A 120 3.98 -1.71 9.35
C CYS A 120 5.17 -1.07 8.64
N GLU A 121 5.15 -1.08 7.32
CA GLU A 121 6.20 -0.44 6.54
C GLU A 121 6.23 1.09 6.73
N LEU A 122 5.07 1.75 6.63
CA LEU A 122 4.97 3.19 6.79
C LEU A 122 5.31 3.64 8.22
N VAL A 123 4.94 2.86 9.23
CA VAL A 123 5.33 3.13 10.61
C VAL A 123 6.84 2.96 10.82
N ASP A 124 7.47 2.00 10.14
CA ASP A 124 8.93 1.81 10.21
C ASP A 124 9.70 3.00 9.60
N PHE A 125 9.13 3.74 8.63
CA PHE A 125 9.75 4.95 8.08
C PHE A 125 9.82 6.11 9.09
N VAL A 126 8.95 6.13 10.11
CA VAL A 126 8.99 7.12 11.18
C VAL A 126 9.56 6.57 12.49
N LYS A 127 10.26 5.42 12.44
CA LYS A 127 10.83 4.74 13.62
C LYS A 127 11.75 5.61 14.46
N GLU A 128 12.44 6.57 13.85
CA GLU A 128 13.38 7.48 14.49
C GLU A 128 12.73 8.42 15.51
N ARG A 129 11.40 8.55 15.47
CA ARG A 129 10.61 9.32 16.45
C ARG A 129 10.29 8.53 17.72
N PHE A 130 10.64 7.25 17.77
CA PHE A 130 10.30 6.35 18.88
C PHE A 130 11.57 5.72 19.46
N GLU A 131 11.57 5.53 20.78
CA GLU A 131 12.67 4.82 21.48
C GLU A 131 12.61 3.31 21.20
N ALA A 132 11.38 2.79 21.04
CA ALA A 132 11.14 1.42 20.63
C ALA A 132 9.92 1.38 19.72
N LEU A 133 10.03 0.64 18.62
CA LEU A 133 8.93 0.41 17.69
C LEU A 133 8.90 -1.06 17.27
N LYS A 134 7.72 -1.67 17.31
CA LYS A 134 7.46 -3.03 16.80
C LYS A 134 6.12 -3.04 16.08
N CYS A 135 6.08 -3.58 14.87
CA CYS A 135 4.85 -3.80 14.13
C CYS A 135 4.72 -5.25 13.67
N SER A 136 3.50 -5.80 13.77
CA SER A 136 3.17 -7.16 13.33
C SER A 136 2.16 -7.11 12.21
N LYS A 137 2.61 -7.47 11.00
CA LYS A 137 1.77 -7.58 9.80
C LYS A 137 0.65 -8.62 10.00
N ASP A 138 0.95 -9.71 10.70
CA ASP A 138 0.00 -10.79 10.98
C ASP A 138 -1.11 -10.42 11.96
N LEU A 139 -0.80 -9.59 12.95
CA LEU A 139 -1.78 -9.17 13.96
C LEU A 139 -2.47 -7.86 13.58
N GLY A 140 -1.93 -7.13 12.61
CA GLY A 140 -2.38 -5.77 12.30
C GLY A 140 -2.21 -4.86 13.52
N TYR A 141 -1.05 -4.96 14.17
CA TYR A 141 -0.78 -4.34 15.46
C TYR A 141 0.62 -3.71 15.48
N GLY A 142 0.66 -2.41 15.75
CA GLY A 142 1.88 -1.66 16.04
C GLY A 142 1.94 -1.27 17.51
N ARG A 143 3.15 -1.28 18.08
CA ARG A 143 3.46 -0.71 19.40
C ARG A 143 4.70 0.15 19.31
N ALA A 144 4.58 1.37 19.83
CA ALA A 144 5.70 2.28 19.97
C ALA A 144 5.78 2.81 21.40
N ASP A 145 6.98 3.11 21.87
CA ASP A 145 7.22 3.76 23.16
C ASP A 145 8.10 5.01 22.92
N THR A 146 7.77 6.13 23.59
CA THR A 146 8.52 7.40 23.53
C THR A 146 8.35 8.16 24.84
N GLY A 147 9.45 8.41 25.56
CA GLY A 147 9.41 8.88 26.93
C GLY A 147 8.56 7.97 27.84
N ASP A 148 7.63 8.58 28.58
CA ASP A 148 6.69 7.86 29.44
C ASP A 148 5.46 7.29 28.69
N MET A 149 5.30 7.64 27.40
CA MET A 149 4.12 7.30 26.61
C MET A 149 4.26 5.93 25.95
N SER A 150 3.16 5.16 25.96
CA SER A 150 3.05 3.93 25.20
C SER A 150 1.91 4.04 24.20
N ILE A 151 2.22 3.72 22.95
CA ILE A 151 1.36 3.95 21.79
C ILE A 151 1.04 2.60 21.18
N THR A 152 -0.24 2.37 20.86
CA THR A 152 -0.70 1.18 20.15
C THR A 152 -1.46 1.60 18.90
N ILE A 153 -1.09 1.05 17.76
CA ILE A 153 -1.73 1.28 16.46
C ILE A 153 -2.42 -0.02 16.05
N LEU A 154 -3.72 0.05 15.78
CA LEU A 154 -4.55 -1.11 15.42
C LEU A 154 -4.99 -1.00 13.97
N HIS A 155 -5.02 -2.14 13.27
CA HIS A 155 -5.47 -2.19 11.87
C HIS A 155 -6.93 -1.74 11.65
N ASP A 156 -7.71 -1.61 12.73
CA ASP A 156 -9.09 -1.13 12.71
C ASP A 156 -9.22 0.40 12.79
N GLY A 157 -8.11 1.14 12.68
CA GLY A 157 -8.08 2.60 12.64
C GLY A 157 -7.79 3.25 13.98
N ARG A 158 -7.76 2.48 15.08
CA ARG A 158 -7.53 3.03 16.41
C ARG A 158 -6.05 3.23 16.70
N ILE A 159 -5.70 4.43 17.18
CA ILE A 159 -4.40 4.76 17.75
C ILE A 159 -4.64 5.16 19.20
N ASN A 160 -4.11 4.38 20.14
CA ASN A 160 -4.23 4.69 21.57
C ASN A 160 -2.89 5.10 22.14
N MET A 161 -2.89 6.17 22.92
CA MET A 161 -1.76 6.62 23.71
C MET A 161 -2.10 6.51 25.19
N ARG A 162 -1.16 6.00 25.99
CA ARG A 162 -1.29 5.89 27.44
C ARG A 162 -0.21 6.72 28.12
N ARG A 163 -0.51 7.16 29.34
CA ARG A 163 0.39 7.94 30.21
C ARG A 163 0.76 9.30 29.61
N VAL A 164 -0.22 9.92 28.97
CA VAL A 164 -0.10 11.26 28.40
C VAL A 164 -0.14 12.29 29.52
N LEU A 165 0.75 13.28 29.46
CA LEU A 165 0.77 14.45 30.35
C LEU A 165 0.41 15.76 29.63
N ASP A 166 0.72 15.84 28.34
CA ASP A 166 0.62 17.05 27.52
C ASP A 166 -0.34 16.78 26.35
N LYS A 167 -1.39 17.61 26.23
CA LYS A 167 -2.42 17.46 25.20
C LYS A 167 -1.88 17.86 23.84
N GLU A 168 -1.10 18.93 23.78
CA GLU A 168 -0.51 19.48 22.56
C GLU A 168 0.47 18.47 21.96
N ALA A 169 1.33 17.86 22.78
CA ALA A 169 2.24 16.80 22.34
C ALA A 169 1.51 15.58 21.78
N VAL A 170 0.34 15.23 22.34
CA VAL A 170 -0.48 14.13 21.82
C VAL A 170 -1.11 14.44 20.48
N ILE A 171 -1.64 15.66 20.31
CA ILE A 171 -2.20 16.09 19.03
C ILE A 171 -1.11 16.07 17.96
N GLU A 172 0.08 16.60 18.26
CA GLU A 172 1.21 16.58 17.34
C GLU A 172 1.57 15.14 16.94
N LEU A 173 1.68 14.23 17.91
CA LEU A 173 2.06 12.86 17.63
C LEU A 173 0.97 12.07 16.88
N PHE A 174 -0.30 12.35 17.15
CA PHE A 174 -1.41 11.81 16.36
C PHE A 174 -1.35 12.30 14.92
N ASN A 175 -1.11 13.59 14.68
CA ASN A 175 -0.97 14.14 13.33
C ASN A 175 0.19 13.49 12.57
N VAL A 176 1.33 13.32 13.22
CA VAL A 176 2.50 12.63 12.63
C VAL A 176 2.14 11.19 12.25
N LEU A 177 1.54 10.44 13.17
CA LEU A 177 1.20 9.04 12.94
C LEU A 177 0.14 8.88 11.86
N GLU A 178 -0.96 9.64 11.93
CA GLU A 178 -2.05 9.57 10.96
C GLU A 178 -1.55 9.88 9.55
N ARG A 179 -0.77 10.95 9.39
CA ARG A 179 -0.19 11.32 8.09
C ARG A 179 0.76 10.24 7.59
N ALA A 180 1.66 9.74 8.43
CA ALA A 180 2.61 8.68 8.07
C ALA A 180 1.90 7.43 7.52
N ILE A 181 0.85 6.97 8.22
CA ILE A 181 0.18 5.70 7.91
C ILE A 181 -0.98 5.85 6.93
N SER A 182 -1.28 7.07 6.48
CA SER A 182 -2.41 7.35 5.58
C SER A 182 -2.34 6.55 4.29
N GLY A 183 -1.13 6.30 3.76
CA GLY A 183 -0.90 5.40 2.62
C GLY A 183 -1.45 3.98 2.79
N ALA A 184 -1.64 3.50 4.03
CA ALA A 184 -2.19 2.19 4.32
C ALA A 184 -3.72 2.14 4.40
N LEU A 185 -4.42 3.27 4.26
CA LEU A 185 -5.87 3.33 4.34
C LEU A 185 -6.55 2.53 3.23
N ILE A 186 -7.54 1.71 3.57
CA ILE A 186 -8.26 0.85 2.62
C ILE A 186 -9.59 1.48 2.22
N CYS A 187 -9.86 1.56 0.90
CA CYS A 187 -11.18 1.92 0.39
C CYS A 187 -12.21 0.87 0.75
N ASN A 188 -13.32 1.30 1.37
CA ASN A 188 -14.45 0.41 1.64
C ASN A 188 -15.18 -0.02 0.36
N CYS A 189 -14.96 0.71 -0.74
CA CYS A 189 -15.57 0.46 -2.05
C CYS A 189 -14.97 -0.76 -2.77
N CYS A 190 -13.65 -0.85 -2.88
CA CYS A 190 -12.93 -1.80 -3.73
C CYS A 190 -11.89 -2.63 -2.95
N GLY A 191 -11.66 -2.32 -1.68
CA GLY A 191 -10.72 -3.04 -0.82
C GLY A 191 -9.24 -2.74 -1.10
N ALA A 192 -8.93 -1.76 -1.95
CA ALA A 192 -7.56 -1.37 -2.23
C ALA A 192 -7.07 -0.31 -1.25
N ASP A 193 -5.77 -0.30 -0.98
CA ASP A 193 -5.13 0.79 -0.24
C ASP A 193 -5.11 2.09 -1.06
N ILE A 194 -4.98 3.24 -0.40
CA ILE A 194 -5.02 4.54 -1.07
C ILE A 194 -3.89 4.70 -2.07
N LEU A 195 -2.70 4.17 -1.81
CA LEU A 195 -1.60 4.24 -2.79
C LEU A 195 -2.01 3.54 -4.09
N SER A 196 -2.65 2.38 -3.99
CA SER A 196 -3.19 1.66 -5.14
C SER A 196 -4.35 2.40 -5.83
N VAL A 197 -5.25 3.04 -5.07
CA VAL A 197 -6.34 3.86 -5.64
C VAL A 197 -5.77 5.04 -6.43
N LEU A 198 -4.77 5.73 -5.89
CA LEU A 198 -4.12 6.89 -6.52
C LEU A 198 -3.39 6.57 -7.83
N THR A 199 -3.21 5.29 -8.18
CA THR A 199 -2.68 4.90 -9.49
C THR A 199 -3.68 5.11 -10.63
N GLY A 200 -4.98 5.23 -10.31
CA GLY A 200 -6.05 5.31 -11.32
C GLY A 200 -6.32 4.01 -12.07
N LEU A 201 -5.65 2.90 -11.71
CA LEU A 201 -5.82 1.59 -12.36
C LEU A 201 -6.93 0.74 -11.76
N ILE A 202 -7.57 1.23 -10.70
CA ILE A 202 -8.66 0.53 -10.04
C ILE A 202 -9.97 1.13 -10.54
N GLU A 203 -10.76 0.33 -11.23
CA GLU A 203 -12.12 0.74 -11.55
C GLU A 203 -12.92 0.87 -10.24
N PRO A 204 -13.62 2.00 -10.03
CA PRO A 204 -14.56 2.11 -8.93
C PRO A 204 -15.55 0.94 -9.01
N GLY A 205 -15.89 0.37 -7.85
CA GLY A 205 -16.91 -0.67 -7.78
C GLY A 205 -18.30 -0.11 -8.14
N LYS A 206 -19.36 -0.66 -7.54
CA LYS A 206 -20.73 -0.13 -7.71
C LYS A 206 -20.91 1.33 -7.25
N ALA A 207 -19.95 1.88 -6.52
CA ALA A 207 -19.96 3.27 -6.08
C ALA A 207 -19.24 4.15 -7.12
N LEU A 208 -19.80 5.34 -7.38
CA LEU A 208 -19.23 6.30 -8.33
C LEU A 208 -17.90 6.91 -7.85
N THR A 209 -17.60 6.82 -6.55
CA THR A 209 -16.41 7.41 -5.93
C THR A 209 -15.75 6.45 -4.93
N HIS A 210 -14.44 6.59 -4.76
CA HIS A 210 -13.68 5.83 -3.78
C HIS A 210 -13.80 6.48 -2.40
N THR A 211 -14.38 5.79 -1.42
CA THR A 211 -14.55 6.31 -0.04
C THR A 211 -13.23 6.75 0.60
N VAL A 212 -12.09 6.17 0.21
CA VAL A 212 -10.79 6.52 0.80
C VAL A 212 -10.33 7.94 0.41
N LEU A 213 -10.95 8.57 -0.59
CA LEU A 213 -10.67 9.96 -0.96
C LEU A 213 -11.32 10.96 0.01
N ASP A 214 -12.27 10.50 0.83
CA ASP A 214 -12.86 11.27 1.94
C ASP A 214 -12.22 10.88 3.29
N ALA A 215 -11.08 10.18 3.27
CA ALA A 215 -10.44 9.67 4.46
C ALA A 215 -9.60 10.72 5.19
N GLY A 216 -9.32 10.40 6.45
CA GLY A 216 -8.58 11.24 7.38
C GLY A 216 -9.47 11.88 8.45
N THR A 217 -8.86 12.22 9.58
CA THR A 217 -9.53 12.72 10.79
C THR A 217 -9.03 14.11 11.13
N ASN A 218 -7.71 14.26 11.27
CA ASN A 218 -7.10 15.56 11.53
C ASN A 218 -6.79 16.32 10.24
N PHE A 219 -6.72 15.62 9.11
CA PHE A 219 -6.69 16.18 7.76
C PHE A 219 -7.70 15.42 6.90
N SER A 220 -8.12 16.01 5.78
CA SER A 220 -8.95 15.35 4.77
C SER A 220 -8.27 15.52 3.41
N PHE A 221 -8.38 14.51 2.55
CA PHE A 221 -7.98 14.66 1.16
C PHE A 221 -8.99 15.50 0.38
N ASP A 222 -10.29 15.31 0.62
CA ASP A 222 -11.43 16.03 0.02
C ASP A 222 -11.30 16.19 -1.50
N ILE A 223 -11.16 15.05 -2.19
CA ILE A 223 -10.92 15.01 -3.63
C ILE A 223 -12.10 14.32 -4.33
N ASP A 224 -12.73 15.04 -5.25
CA ASP A 224 -13.83 14.51 -6.04
C ASP A 224 -13.38 13.43 -7.04
N GLU A 225 -12.18 13.59 -7.62
CA GLU A 225 -11.65 12.72 -8.68
C GLU A 225 -10.16 12.43 -8.46
N ILE A 226 -9.74 11.21 -8.79
CA ILE A 226 -8.32 10.83 -8.71
C ILE A 226 -7.54 11.70 -9.71
N PRO A 227 -6.57 12.51 -9.26
CA PRO A 227 -5.78 13.33 -10.15
C PRO A 227 -5.06 12.46 -11.17
N SER A 228 -5.04 12.88 -12.43
CA SER A 228 -4.24 12.20 -13.44
C SER A 228 -2.75 12.24 -13.05
N PHE A 229 -2.03 11.19 -13.43
CA PHE A 229 -0.63 11.06 -13.05
C PHE A 229 0.28 11.94 -13.94
N THR A 230 0.32 13.24 -13.67
CA THR A 230 1.07 14.24 -14.45
C THR A 230 2.00 15.08 -13.57
N LEU A 231 3.09 15.60 -14.16
CA LEU A 231 4.01 16.51 -13.49
C LEU A 231 3.30 17.75 -12.94
N ASP A 232 2.33 18.29 -13.69
CA ASP A 232 1.60 19.49 -13.31
C ASP A 232 0.70 19.25 -12.10
N ASN A 233 0.01 18.11 -12.04
CA ASN A 233 -0.78 17.75 -10.86
C ASN A 233 0.11 17.54 -9.64
N ILE A 234 1.28 16.91 -9.78
CA ILE A 234 2.23 16.79 -8.66
C ILE A 234 2.69 18.18 -8.20
N ARG A 235 2.94 19.12 -9.13
CA ARG A 235 3.31 20.50 -8.80
C ARG A 235 2.22 21.23 -8.03
N GLU A 236 0.99 21.13 -8.50
CA GLU A 236 -0.17 21.74 -7.86
C GLU A 236 -0.38 21.19 -6.45
N LEU A 237 -0.38 19.86 -6.30
CA LEU A 237 -0.73 19.17 -5.05
C LEU A 237 0.40 19.14 -4.02
N SER A 238 1.64 19.31 -4.43
CA SER A 238 2.81 19.28 -3.54
C SER A 238 3.33 20.66 -3.16
N GLY A 239 2.81 21.72 -3.81
CA GLY A 239 3.25 23.09 -3.62
C GLY A 239 4.77 23.26 -3.79
N HIS A 240 5.41 23.92 -2.83
CA HIS A 240 6.85 24.23 -2.88
C HIS A 240 7.79 23.01 -2.79
N HIS A 241 7.27 21.81 -2.51
CA HIS A 241 8.06 20.57 -2.47
C HIS A 241 8.05 19.78 -3.77
N ALA A 242 7.26 20.21 -4.74
CA ALA A 242 7.04 19.49 -5.98
C ALA A 242 8.33 19.06 -6.67
N GLU A 243 9.29 19.98 -6.84
CA GLU A 243 10.53 19.68 -7.58
C GLU A 243 11.38 18.63 -6.86
N THR A 244 11.46 18.67 -5.53
CA THR A 244 12.17 17.63 -4.76
C THR A 244 11.47 16.28 -4.87
N LEU A 245 10.14 16.24 -4.85
CA LEU A 245 9.39 14.99 -5.01
C LEU A 245 9.53 14.43 -6.43
N ILE A 246 9.44 15.28 -7.44
CA ILE A 246 9.63 14.93 -8.86
C ILE A 246 11.04 14.38 -9.08
N GLU A 247 12.07 15.02 -8.51
CA GLU A 247 13.46 14.55 -8.60
C GLU A 247 13.61 13.14 -8.01
N ARG A 248 12.99 12.85 -6.87
CA ARG A 248 13.02 11.51 -6.25
C ARG A 248 12.35 10.46 -7.11
N VAL A 249 11.17 10.75 -7.66
CA VAL A 249 10.44 9.84 -8.55
C VAL A 249 11.23 9.61 -9.84
N THR A 250 11.78 10.67 -10.43
CA THR A 250 12.63 10.60 -11.64
C THR A 250 13.89 9.78 -11.40
N SER A 251 14.53 9.96 -10.24
CA SER A 251 15.72 9.20 -9.85
C SER A 251 15.40 7.72 -9.72
N ALA A 252 14.31 7.36 -9.04
CA ALA A 252 13.86 5.96 -8.93
C ALA A 252 13.50 5.36 -10.29
N TYR A 253 12.86 6.13 -11.17
CA TYR A 253 12.53 5.69 -12.52
C TYR A 253 13.78 5.43 -13.37
N SER A 254 14.79 6.29 -13.24
CA SER A 254 16.10 6.09 -13.90
C SER A 254 16.80 4.82 -13.41
N LEU A 255 16.66 4.46 -12.12
CA LEU A 255 17.18 3.18 -11.61
C LEU A 255 16.44 1.98 -12.23
N LEU A 256 15.13 2.09 -12.47
CA LEU A 256 14.38 1.06 -13.19
C LEU A 256 14.84 0.95 -14.65
N ASP A 257 15.10 2.07 -15.33
CA ASP A 257 15.66 2.06 -16.69
C ASP A 257 17.01 1.36 -16.74
N LEU A 258 17.89 1.65 -15.78
CA LEU A 258 19.18 0.96 -15.66
C LEU A 258 18.99 -0.54 -15.44
N ALA A 259 18.10 -0.94 -14.52
CA ALA A 259 17.82 -2.35 -14.24
C ALA A 259 17.28 -3.10 -15.47
N VAL A 260 16.42 -2.49 -16.28
CA VAL A 260 15.90 -3.11 -17.50
C VAL A 260 17.00 -3.22 -18.57
N ASN A 261 17.81 -2.16 -18.76
CA ASN A 261 18.87 -2.16 -19.77
C ASN A 261 20.03 -3.10 -19.42
N ASP A 262 20.29 -3.28 -18.13
CA ASP A 262 21.35 -4.15 -17.63
C ASP A 262 20.82 -5.53 -17.21
N PHE A 263 19.56 -5.86 -17.50
CA PHE A 263 18.93 -7.13 -17.12
C PHE A 263 19.72 -8.37 -17.57
N GLN A 264 20.36 -8.30 -18.74
CA GLN A 264 21.18 -9.39 -19.30
C GLN A 264 22.63 -9.41 -18.79
N LYS A 265 23.10 -8.27 -18.27
CA LYS A 265 24.41 -8.20 -17.62
C LYS A 265 24.18 -8.76 -16.22
N GLU A 266 25.19 -9.37 -15.60
CA GLU A 266 25.16 -9.72 -14.17
C GLU A 266 25.10 -8.43 -13.32
N SER A 267 24.02 -7.66 -13.47
CA SER A 267 23.77 -6.42 -12.78
C SER A 267 23.05 -6.74 -11.49
N ASP A 268 23.54 -6.14 -10.41
CA ASP A 268 22.93 -6.26 -9.10
C ASP A 268 21.68 -5.36 -9.06
N ILE A 269 20.56 -5.82 -9.63
CA ILE A 269 19.23 -5.19 -9.45
C ILE A 269 18.96 -4.99 -7.94
N ASP A 270 19.48 -5.89 -7.11
CA ASP A 270 19.51 -5.86 -5.66
C ASP A 270 20.06 -4.55 -5.06
N GLN A 271 20.96 -3.85 -5.75
CA GLN A 271 21.50 -2.56 -5.28
C GLN A 271 20.51 -1.40 -5.44
N HIS A 272 19.56 -1.51 -6.36
CA HIS A 272 18.60 -0.44 -6.65
C HIS A 272 17.44 -0.40 -5.64
N LEU A 273 16.98 -1.57 -5.17
CA LEU A 273 15.85 -1.69 -4.23
C LEU A 273 16.05 -0.91 -2.92
N PRO A 274 17.19 -1.01 -2.20
CA PRO A 274 17.42 -0.24 -0.99
C PRO A 274 17.34 1.27 -1.22
N THR A 275 17.79 1.74 -2.38
CA THR A 275 17.74 3.16 -2.74
C THR A 275 16.29 3.63 -2.92
N VAL A 276 15.45 2.85 -3.62
CA VAL A 276 14.03 3.18 -3.77
C VAL A 276 13.30 3.18 -2.42
N ILE A 277 13.57 2.21 -1.55
CA ILE A 277 13.01 2.16 -0.18
C ILE A 277 13.46 3.38 0.65
N GLN A 278 14.72 3.80 0.52
CA GLN A 278 15.22 5.00 1.18
C GLN A 278 14.49 6.26 0.69
N LEU A 279 14.21 6.36 -0.62
CA LEU A 279 13.42 7.47 -1.17
C LEU A 279 11.99 7.47 -0.62
N GLN A 280 11.34 6.30 -0.50
CA GLN A 280 10.03 6.17 0.14
C GLN A 280 10.06 6.66 1.60
N SER A 281 11.05 6.20 2.38
CA SER A 281 11.24 6.64 3.76
C SER A 281 11.42 8.15 3.84
N SER A 282 12.21 8.74 2.94
CA SER A 282 12.44 10.18 2.91
C SER A 282 11.17 10.96 2.56
N ILE A 283 10.33 10.46 1.64
CA ILE A 283 9.03 11.07 1.32
C ILE A 283 8.13 11.05 2.55
N VAL A 284 8.03 9.93 3.27
CA VAL A 284 7.19 9.85 4.48
C VAL A 284 7.73 10.75 5.60
N SER A 285 9.05 10.77 5.83
CA SER A 285 9.67 11.65 6.82
C SER A 285 9.46 13.13 6.51
N ASP A 286 9.47 13.53 5.23
CA ASP A 286 9.13 14.89 4.84
C ASP A 286 7.63 15.15 4.97
N MET A 287 6.79 14.22 4.52
CA MET A 287 5.33 14.35 4.58
C MET A 287 4.89 14.69 6.01
N VAL A 288 5.42 14.04 7.05
CA VAL A 288 4.99 14.27 8.44
C VAL A 288 5.47 15.60 9.06
N LYS A 289 6.25 16.41 8.35
CA LYS A 289 6.71 17.71 8.88
C LYS A 289 5.55 18.72 8.94
N PRO A 290 5.48 19.60 9.98
CA PRO A 290 4.38 20.55 10.13
C PRO A 290 4.20 21.51 8.95
N GLU A 291 5.30 21.96 8.33
CA GLU A 291 5.29 22.84 7.16
C GLU A 291 4.65 22.22 5.92
N ASN A 292 4.48 20.89 5.91
CA ASN A 292 3.94 20.13 4.79
C ASN A 292 2.46 19.79 4.93
N TYR A 293 1.83 20.31 5.98
CA TYR A 293 0.41 20.11 6.23
C TYR A 293 -0.43 20.64 5.08
N GLY A 294 -1.36 19.81 4.58
CA GLY A 294 -2.23 20.13 3.45
C GLY A 294 -1.69 19.71 2.08
N ASN A 295 -0.45 19.19 1.99
CA ASN A 295 0.15 18.69 0.75
C ASN A 295 0.19 17.15 0.70
N GLU A 296 -0.45 16.45 1.63
CA GLU A 296 -0.35 15.00 1.83
C GLU A 296 -0.62 14.22 0.54
N LEU A 297 -1.59 14.66 -0.24
CA LEU A 297 -1.94 14.02 -1.50
C LEU A 297 -0.77 13.97 -2.49
N GLY A 298 -0.03 15.08 -2.64
CA GLY A 298 1.16 15.13 -3.49
C GLY A 298 2.23 14.12 -3.05
N PHE A 299 2.48 14.02 -1.74
CA PHE A 299 3.40 13.03 -1.17
C PHE A 299 2.92 11.59 -1.41
N LEU A 300 1.63 11.31 -1.22
CA LEU A 300 1.07 9.97 -1.43
C LEU A 300 1.05 9.54 -2.89
N ILE A 301 0.80 10.47 -3.82
CA ILE A 301 0.92 10.22 -5.26
C ILE A 301 2.36 9.79 -5.57
N CYS A 302 3.36 10.56 -5.14
CA CYS A 302 4.77 10.20 -5.34
C CYS A 302 5.17 8.88 -4.67
N LEU A 303 4.65 8.62 -3.46
CA LEU A 303 4.88 7.36 -2.75
C LEU A 303 4.28 6.17 -3.51
N SER A 304 3.11 6.34 -4.12
CA SER A 304 2.49 5.32 -4.98
C SER A 304 3.38 4.97 -6.18
N CYS A 305 4.01 5.95 -6.83
CA CYS A 305 4.96 5.67 -7.93
C CYS A 305 6.15 4.85 -7.45
N LEU A 306 6.76 5.27 -6.34
CA LEU A 306 7.92 4.57 -5.79
C LEU A 306 7.57 3.13 -5.42
N LYS A 307 6.33 2.89 -4.96
CA LYS A 307 5.82 1.53 -4.71
C LYS A 307 5.68 0.70 -5.98
N LEU A 308 5.16 1.28 -7.05
CA LEU A 308 5.08 0.58 -8.33
C LEU A 308 6.48 0.27 -8.89
N ILE A 309 7.41 1.21 -8.80
CA ILE A 309 8.81 1.03 -9.23
C ILE A 309 9.49 -0.07 -8.39
N GLU A 310 9.35 -0.05 -7.07
CA GLU A 310 9.86 -1.10 -6.18
C GLU A 310 9.32 -2.47 -6.59
N ASN A 311 8.01 -2.57 -6.84
CA ASN A 311 7.39 -3.82 -7.26
C ASN A 311 7.94 -4.30 -8.62
N ALA A 312 8.12 -3.40 -9.59
CA ALA A 312 8.73 -3.74 -10.88
C ALA A 312 10.18 -4.22 -10.75
N LEU A 313 11.01 -3.55 -9.93
CA LEU A 313 12.38 -3.97 -9.64
C LEU A 313 12.42 -5.37 -8.99
N LEU A 314 11.56 -5.64 -8.01
CA LEU A 314 11.40 -6.98 -7.43
C LEU A 314 11.00 -8.02 -8.49
N GLY A 315 10.15 -7.63 -9.45
CA GLY A 315 9.73 -8.52 -10.54
C GLY A 315 10.91 -8.90 -11.44
N LEU A 316 11.69 -7.90 -11.85
CA LEU A 316 12.90 -8.12 -12.65
C LEU A 316 13.91 -9.00 -11.90
N GLN A 317 14.20 -8.70 -10.64
CA GLN A 317 15.10 -9.51 -9.81
C GLN A 317 14.65 -10.99 -9.78
N LEU A 318 13.36 -11.25 -9.58
CA LEU A 318 12.82 -12.62 -9.55
C LEU A 318 12.93 -13.33 -10.90
N VAL A 319 12.69 -12.62 -12.02
CA VAL A 319 12.88 -13.22 -13.35
C VAL A 319 14.36 -13.50 -13.61
N GLN A 320 15.26 -12.59 -13.24
CA GLN A 320 16.70 -12.77 -13.38
C GLN A 320 17.20 -13.99 -12.60
N ASN A 321 16.72 -14.17 -11.36
CA ASN A 321 17.05 -15.31 -10.52
C ASN A 321 16.53 -16.65 -11.07
N GLU A 322 15.39 -16.67 -11.77
CA GLU A 322 14.84 -17.91 -12.35
C GLU A 322 15.55 -18.32 -13.67
N LEU A 323 16.35 -17.43 -14.26
CA LEU A 323 17.02 -17.61 -15.56
C LEU A 323 18.43 -18.22 -15.44
N GLU A 324 18.79 -18.87 -14.33
CA GLU A 324 20.15 -19.39 -14.02
C GLU A 324 20.92 -19.93 -15.26
N ASP A 325 22.05 -19.29 -15.60
CA ASP A 325 23.05 -19.62 -16.65
C ASP A 325 22.59 -19.75 -18.12
N ASP A 326 21.29 -19.84 -18.42
CA ASP A 326 20.78 -19.94 -19.79
C ASP A 326 20.52 -18.54 -20.39
N SER A 327 21.09 -18.31 -21.58
CA SER A 327 20.77 -17.12 -22.36
C SER A 327 19.25 -17.00 -22.51
N LEU A 328 18.70 -15.82 -22.18
CA LEU A 328 17.28 -15.49 -22.33
C LEU A 328 16.67 -16.17 -23.57
N SER A 329 15.76 -17.10 -23.33
CA SER A 329 15.02 -17.72 -24.44
C SER A 329 14.28 -16.62 -25.21
N GLY A 330 14.16 -16.79 -26.53
CA GLY A 330 13.47 -15.81 -27.39
C GLY A 330 12.10 -15.34 -26.87
N PRO A 331 11.26 -16.23 -26.30
CA PRO A 331 9.99 -15.83 -25.69
C PRO A 331 10.13 -14.86 -24.52
N ILE A 332 11.08 -15.09 -23.61
CA ILE A 332 11.24 -14.25 -22.40
C ILE A 332 11.75 -12.87 -22.77
N GLN A 333 12.73 -12.78 -23.69
CA GLN A 333 13.18 -11.49 -24.21
C GLN A 333 12.03 -10.73 -24.87
N SER A 334 11.18 -11.42 -25.65
CA SER A 334 10.01 -10.79 -26.26
C SER A 334 9.04 -10.24 -25.23
N LEU A 335 8.77 -10.96 -24.14
CA LEU A 335 7.93 -10.47 -23.04
C LEU A 335 8.56 -9.26 -22.32
N LEU A 336 9.88 -9.28 -22.10
CA LEU A 336 10.61 -8.17 -21.49
C LEU A 336 10.55 -6.92 -22.36
N ASP A 337 10.80 -7.06 -23.67
CA ASP A 337 10.75 -5.95 -24.63
C ASP A 337 9.36 -5.31 -24.69
N GLN A 338 8.32 -6.14 -24.70
CA GLN A 338 6.93 -5.68 -24.60
C GLN A 338 6.72 -4.93 -23.28
N ALA A 339 7.00 -5.56 -22.14
CA ALA A 339 6.77 -4.95 -20.83
C ALA A 339 7.49 -3.61 -20.69
N ASN A 340 8.70 -3.51 -21.26
CA ASN A 340 9.51 -2.29 -21.25
C ASN A 340 8.87 -1.11 -22.00
N ILE A 341 8.13 -1.37 -23.08
CA ILE A 341 7.38 -0.31 -23.79
C ILE A 341 6.00 -0.03 -23.15
N GLY A 342 5.66 -0.72 -22.06
CA GLY A 342 4.36 -0.58 -21.37
C GLY A 342 3.25 -1.40 -22.00
N GLU A 343 3.61 -2.39 -22.82
CA GLU A 343 2.68 -3.28 -23.50
C GLU A 343 2.93 -4.72 -23.04
N LEU A 344 1.91 -5.53 -22.85
CA LEU A 344 2.08 -6.99 -22.75
C LEU A 344 0.91 -7.55 -23.54
N LEU A 345 1.04 -7.44 -24.86
CA LEU A 345 -0.03 -7.69 -25.80
C LEU A 345 -0.15 -9.20 -26.00
N GLY A 346 -1.23 -9.76 -25.49
CA GLY A 346 -1.56 -11.17 -25.71
C GLY A 346 -2.53 -11.68 -24.66
N ASP A 347 -3.20 -12.78 -25.00
CA ASP A 347 -3.84 -13.63 -24.00
C ASP A 347 -2.77 -14.09 -22.99
N ILE A 348 -3.19 -14.25 -21.74
CA ILE A 348 -2.35 -14.83 -20.69
C ILE A 348 -1.76 -16.14 -21.21
N PRO A 349 -0.43 -16.35 -21.15
CA PRO A 349 0.19 -17.56 -21.68
C PRO A 349 -0.45 -18.82 -21.10
N GLU A 350 -0.78 -19.79 -21.97
CA GLU A 350 -1.25 -21.12 -21.54
C GLU A 350 -0.12 -21.94 -20.90
N ASP A 351 1.13 -21.66 -21.27
CA ASP A 351 2.33 -22.23 -20.66
C ASP A 351 2.51 -21.68 -19.24
N LEU A 352 2.45 -22.58 -18.25
CA LEU A 352 2.43 -22.27 -16.83
C LEU A 352 3.78 -21.72 -16.33
N GLU A 353 4.90 -22.09 -16.96
CA GLU A 353 6.21 -21.53 -16.63
C GLU A 353 6.33 -20.10 -17.16
N LEU A 354 5.89 -19.88 -18.40
CA LEU A 354 5.82 -18.53 -18.97
C LEU A 354 4.82 -17.63 -18.23
N LEU A 355 3.74 -18.18 -17.69
CA LEU A 355 2.77 -17.42 -16.88
C LEU A 355 3.41 -16.79 -15.64
N TRP A 356 4.31 -17.51 -14.96
CA TRP A 356 5.03 -16.97 -13.81
C TRP A 356 5.87 -15.75 -14.22
N ILE A 357 6.66 -15.88 -15.29
CA ILE A 357 7.50 -14.81 -15.83
C ILE A 357 6.63 -13.63 -16.30
N TYR A 358 5.55 -13.92 -17.03
CA TYR A 358 4.58 -12.92 -17.48
C TYR A 358 4.01 -12.13 -16.31
N ALA A 359 3.65 -12.80 -15.20
CA ALA A 359 3.15 -12.13 -14.00
C ALA A 359 4.17 -11.18 -13.37
N GLN A 360 5.46 -11.55 -13.35
CA GLN A 360 6.52 -10.67 -12.86
C GLN A 360 6.74 -9.47 -13.79
N LEU A 361 6.78 -9.70 -15.10
CA LEU A 361 6.98 -8.64 -16.10
C LEU A 361 5.76 -7.71 -16.22
N ASN A 362 4.55 -8.17 -15.87
CA ASN A 362 3.38 -7.29 -15.84
C ASN A 362 3.52 -6.16 -14.81
N ARG A 363 4.35 -6.33 -13.78
CA ARG A 363 4.70 -5.25 -12.85
C ARG A 363 5.45 -4.12 -13.55
N LEU A 364 6.43 -4.46 -14.39
CA LEU A 364 7.16 -3.49 -15.21
C LEU A 364 6.21 -2.81 -16.21
N LYS A 365 5.37 -3.59 -16.90
CA LYS A 365 4.36 -3.07 -17.84
C LYS A 365 3.47 -2.01 -17.18
N ILE A 366 3.00 -2.25 -15.96
CA ILE A 366 2.15 -1.30 -15.21
C ILE A 366 2.88 0.03 -15.04
N VAL A 367 4.11 -0.01 -14.51
CA VAL A 367 4.93 1.20 -14.30
C VAL A 367 5.14 1.95 -15.62
N ARG A 368 5.54 1.25 -16.68
CA ARG A 368 5.78 1.84 -18.00
C ARG A 368 4.52 2.47 -18.58
N SER A 369 3.37 1.80 -18.48
CA SER A 369 2.11 2.33 -18.99
C SER A 369 1.64 3.60 -18.27
N LEU A 370 1.90 3.70 -16.95
CA LEU A 370 1.52 4.86 -16.16
C LEU A 370 2.53 6.02 -16.27
N MET A 371 3.82 5.70 -16.31
CA MET A 371 4.89 6.70 -16.15
C MET A 371 5.56 7.11 -17.47
N ASN A 372 5.44 6.35 -18.56
CA ASN A 372 5.97 6.80 -19.86
C ASN A 372 5.43 8.18 -20.30
N PRO A 373 4.11 8.45 -20.21
CA PRO A 373 3.57 9.77 -20.55
C PRO A 373 4.20 10.91 -19.73
N PHE A 374 4.60 10.64 -18.50
CA PHE A 374 5.22 11.59 -17.58
C PHE A 374 6.61 12.04 -18.04
N PHE A 375 7.39 11.12 -18.63
CA PHE A 375 8.77 11.39 -19.07
C PHE A 375 8.92 11.66 -20.57
N SER A 376 7.93 11.30 -21.39
CA SER A 376 7.96 11.57 -22.84
C SER A 376 7.64 13.02 -23.23
N GLY A 377 7.15 13.83 -22.29
CA GLY A 377 6.74 15.23 -22.50
C GLY A 377 7.73 16.29 -21.98
N ALA A 378 8.85 15.87 -21.40
CA ALA A 378 9.96 16.74 -20.98
C ALA A 378 11.05 16.75 -22.05
#